data_AF-A0A3C0U0L2-F1
#
_entry.id   AF-A0A3C0U0L2-F1
#
_cell.length_a   1.000
_cell.length_b   1.000
_cell.length_c   1.000
_cell.angle_alpha   90.00
_cell.angle_beta   90.00
_cell.angle_gamma   90.00
#
_symmetry.space_group_name_H-M   'P 1'
#
loop_
_entity.id
_entity.type
_entity.pdbx_description
1 polymer ?
#
loop_
_entity_poly.entity_id
_entity_poly.type
_entity_poly.pdbx_seq_one_letter_code
_entity_poly.pdbx_strand_id
1 'polypeptide(L)'
;MKVVIMAGGKGTRIASIASDIPKPMFEICGKPILLHQIECLKKNGLTDITLVTGHLGHFIKEYFGDGSKFGVNISYFEEKVPLGTAGALYKIEGLTEDFLLLCGDTIFDIDFSKLIDFHKSNNADATLVSHPNSHPYDSSLLVTEILPPESAGGLPADSHRVIKWMNKEDERLWYKNRVNAGIELISPRLLKKAAKNLSSEKIDLDRDILKPHVKDSAIYAYDTPEYIKDMGTPDRYYSVEKDIKSGLVEKRNLSHRQKAVFLDRDGTINKYAGFLTDIKQMELLPGAADAIREINNSGYLAVVITNQPVI
;
A
#
# COMPACT_ATOMS: atom_id res chain seq x y z
N MET A 1 -3.14 19.45 2.77
CA MET A 1 -3.88 18.18 2.88
C MET A 1 -3.60 17.59 4.25
N LYS A 2 -4.62 17.09 4.94
CA LYS A 2 -4.45 16.41 6.24
C LYS A 2 -3.95 14.98 6.06
N VAL A 3 -3.15 14.52 7.01
CA VAL A 3 -2.70 13.13 7.10
C VAL A 3 -3.24 12.53 8.39
N VAL A 4 -3.76 11.31 8.33
CA VAL A 4 -4.17 10.52 9.49
C VAL A 4 -3.33 9.26 9.52
N ILE A 5 -2.66 8.98 10.64
CA ILE A 5 -1.87 7.76 10.82
C ILE A 5 -2.51 6.91 11.91
N MET A 6 -2.88 5.68 11.55
CA MET A 6 -3.42 4.68 12.46
C MET A 6 -2.30 4.04 13.27
N ALA A 7 -2.04 4.61 14.46
CA ALA A 7 -0.94 4.25 15.36
C ALA A 7 -1.38 3.51 16.65
N GLY A 8 -2.66 3.10 16.74
CA GLY A 8 -3.25 2.47 17.93
C GLY A 8 -3.22 0.94 17.98
N GLY A 9 -2.66 0.26 16.97
CA GLY A 9 -2.69 -1.20 16.86
C GLY A 9 -1.86 -1.93 17.92
N LYS A 10 -2.40 -3.03 18.50
CA LYS A 10 -1.74 -3.83 19.56
C LYS A 10 -0.51 -4.64 19.10
N GLY A 11 -0.19 -4.72 17.80
CA GLY A 11 1.05 -5.33 17.31
C GLY A 11 1.27 -6.82 17.67
N THR A 12 0.22 -7.61 17.89
CA THR A 12 0.32 -8.95 18.52
C THR A 12 1.20 -9.97 17.80
N ARG A 13 1.39 -9.86 16.47
CA ARG A 13 2.19 -10.79 15.66
C ARG A 13 3.70 -10.58 15.77
N ILE A 14 4.15 -9.42 16.25
CA ILE A 14 5.57 -9.08 16.45
C ILE A 14 5.89 -8.81 17.92
N ALA A 15 4.97 -9.16 18.82
CA ALA A 15 5.09 -8.92 20.26
C ALA A 15 6.29 -9.63 20.91
N SER A 16 6.93 -10.59 20.22
CA SER A 16 8.19 -11.20 20.64
C SER A 16 9.39 -10.24 20.59
N ILE A 17 9.31 -9.12 19.86
CA ILE A 17 10.40 -8.14 19.73
C ILE A 17 10.34 -7.10 20.86
N ALA A 18 9.14 -6.60 21.18
CA ALA A 18 8.91 -5.76 22.36
C ALA A 18 7.42 -5.76 22.73
N SER A 19 7.11 -6.15 23.96
CA SER A 19 5.73 -6.15 24.48
C SER A 19 5.30 -4.81 25.08
N ASP A 20 6.27 -3.96 25.41
CA ASP A 20 6.05 -2.83 26.34
C ASP A 20 6.01 -1.46 25.66
N ILE A 21 6.20 -1.42 24.34
CA ILE A 21 6.10 -0.21 23.52
C ILE A 21 5.16 -0.45 22.32
N PRO A 22 4.43 0.57 21.85
CA PRO A 22 3.53 0.42 20.71
C PRO A 22 4.35 0.19 19.43
N LYS A 23 3.82 -0.62 18.50
CA LYS A 23 4.53 -1.02 17.28
C LYS A 23 5.09 0.17 16.46
N PRO A 24 4.38 1.30 16.27
CA PRO A 24 4.94 2.46 15.57
C PRO A 24 6.20 3.07 16.23
N MET A 25 6.45 2.75 17.51
CA MET A 25 7.64 3.18 18.25
C MET A 25 8.80 2.20 18.17
N PHE A 26 8.64 1.04 17.53
CA PHE A 26 9.76 0.13 17.31
C PHE A 26 10.83 0.84 16.48
N GLU A 27 12.08 0.76 16.94
CA GLU A 27 13.19 1.41 16.25
C GLU A 27 13.68 0.54 15.10
N ILE A 28 14.03 1.16 13.98
CA ILE A 28 14.78 0.56 12.89
C ILE A 28 15.91 1.53 12.55
N CYS A 29 17.14 1.04 12.53
CA CYS A 29 18.32 1.89 12.37
C CYS A 29 18.35 3.04 13.41
N GLY A 30 17.96 2.77 14.66
CA GLY A 30 17.98 3.75 15.77
C GLY A 30 16.92 4.84 15.71
N LYS A 31 15.87 4.66 14.89
CA LYS A 31 14.78 5.63 14.70
C LYS A 31 13.42 4.92 14.74
N PRO A 32 12.42 5.44 15.48
CA PRO A 32 11.07 4.88 15.48
C PRO A 32 10.47 4.79 14.06
N ILE A 33 9.72 3.72 13.77
CA ILE A 33 8.99 3.55 12.50
C ILE A 33 8.17 4.80 12.18
N LEU A 34 7.43 5.32 13.16
CA LEU A 34 6.59 6.49 12.97
C LEU A 34 7.40 7.75 12.63
N LEU A 35 8.63 7.87 13.13
CA LEU A 35 9.51 8.99 12.78
C LEU A 35 9.99 8.88 11.33
N HIS A 36 10.30 7.69 10.82
CA HIS A 36 10.58 7.49 9.38
C HIS A 36 9.40 7.93 8.51
N GLN A 37 8.17 7.58 8.89
CA GLN A 37 6.97 8.01 8.16
C GLN A 37 6.79 9.54 8.19
N ILE A 38 6.91 10.17 9.35
CA ILE A 38 6.76 11.62 9.53
C ILE A 38 7.80 12.39 8.69
N GLU A 39 9.05 11.94 8.66
CA GLU A 39 10.09 12.57 7.84
C GLU A 39 9.82 12.43 6.34
N CYS A 40 9.37 11.25 5.89
CA CYS A 40 8.96 11.04 4.51
C CYS A 40 7.80 11.96 4.10
N LEU A 41 6.78 12.08 4.96
CA LEU A 41 5.64 12.97 4.74
C LEU A 41 6.08 14.44 4.67
N LYS A 42 6.94 14.87 5.60
CA LYS A 42 7.50 16.22 5.61
C LYS A 42 8.28 16.54 4.33
N LYS A 43 9.10 15.61 3.82
CA LYS A 43 9.82 15.76 2.54
C LYS A 43 8.86 16.04 1.38
N ASN A 44 7.63 15.55 1.46
CA ASN A 44 6.56 15.76 0.48
C ASN A 44 5.63 16.94 0.81
N GLY A 45 5.97 17.78 1.81
CA GLY A 45 5.16 18.93 2.22
C GLY A 45 3.87 18.55 2.97
N LEU A 46 3.73 17.30 3.41
CA LEU A 46 2.58 16.81 4.18
C LEU A 46 2.89 16.94 5.67
N THR A 47 2.58 18.11 6.24
CA THR A 47 3.01 18.47 7.60
C THR A 47 1.88 18.56 8.63
N ASP A 48 0.61 18.44 8.23
CA ASP A 48 -0.54 18.46 9.16
C ASP A 48 -1.01 17.02 9.42
N ILE A 49 -0.60 16.47 10.56
CA ILE A 49 -0.70 15.04 10.88
C ILE A 49 -1.58 14.83 12.12
N THR A 50 -2.56 13.94 12.01
CA THR A 50 -3.35 13.43 13.14
C THR A 50 -2.93 12.00 13.44
N LEU A 51 -2.42 11.76 14.64
CA LEU A 51 -2.07 10.41 15.10
C LEU A 51 -3.26 9.80 15.84
N VAL A 52 -3.81 8.72 15.30
CA VAL A 52 -4.80 7.90 16.00
C VAL A 52 -4.06 6.93 16.90
N THR A 53 -4.10 7.19 18.20
CA THR A 53 -3.41 6.41 19.22
C THR A 53 -4.41 5.63 20.05
N GLY A 54 -3.96 4.56 20.72
CA GLY A 54 -4.79 3.75 21.59
C GLY A 54 -4.00 3.29 22.80
N HIS A 55 -4.02 1.99 23.07
CA HIS A 55 -3.20 1.41 24.14
C HIS A 55 -1.71 1.77 23.95
N LEU A 56 -1.06 2.23 25.02
CA LEU A 56 0.32 2.74 25.03
C LEU A 56 0.56 4.03 24.21
N GLY A 57 -0.50 4.78 23.87
CA GLY A 57 -0.38 6.04 23.13
C GLY A 57 0.47 7.14 23.80
N HIS A 58 0.66 7.07 25.12
CA HIS A 58 1.48 8.03 25.86
C HIS A 58 2.95 8.05 25.38
N PHE A 59 3.54 6.90 25.03
CA PHE A 59 4.89 6.85 24.46
C PHE A 59 5.01 7.67 23.18
N ILE A 60 4.00 7.58 22.31
CA ILE A 60 3.96 8.34 21.06
C ILE A 60 3.85 9.84 21.38
N LYS A 61 2.94 10.21 22.28
CA LYS A 61 2.70 11.62 22.65
C LYS A 61 3.90 12.27 23.33
N GLU A 62 4.58 11.55 24.22
CA GLU A 62 5.79 12.01 24.91
C GLU A 62 6.97 12.22 23.94
N TYR A 63 7.14 11.31 22.97
CA TYR A 63 8.21 11.41 21.98
C TYR A 63 7.96 12.51 20.96
N PHE A 64 6.76 12.56 20.38
CA PHE A 64 6.45 13.44 19.25
C PHE A 64 5.95 14.84 19.64
N GLY A 65 5.33 14.99 20.82
CA GLY A 65 4.78 16.27 21.26
C GLY A 65 3.82 16.86 20.22
N ASP A 66 3.90 18.15 19.97
CA ASP A 66 3.13 18.83 18.91
C ASP A 66 3.76 18.69 17.50
N GLY A 67 4.86 17.94 17.36
CA GLY A 67 5.58 17.77 16.10
C GLY A 67 6.57 18.88 15.76
N SER A 68 6.61 19.99 16.51
CA SER A 68 7.44 21.17 16.20
C SER A 68 8.93 20.84 16.08
N LYS A 69 9.44 19.96 16.96
CA LYS A 69 10.82 19.43 16.91
C LYS A 69 11.16 18.73 15.61
N PHE A 70 10.16 18.17 14.93
CA PHE A 70 10.29 17.45 13.67
C PHE A 70 9.91 18.33 12.47
N GLY A 71 9.45 19.56 12.69
CA GLY A 71 9.01 20.49 11.65
C GLY A 71 7.69 20.08 10.99
N VAL A 72 6.78 19.49 11.77
CA VAL A 72 5.40 19.16 11.39
C VAL A 72 4.45 19.62 12.49
N ASN A 73 3.15 19.62 12.23
CA ASN A 73 2.10 19.87 13.20
C ASN A 73 1.39 18.54 13.50
N ILE A 74 1.44 18.11 14.75
CA ILE A 74 0.85 16.83 15.19
C ILE A 74 -0.31 17.10 16.15
N SER A 75 -1.46 16.55 15.81
CA SER A 75 -2.61 16.40 16.71
C SER A 75 -2.86 14.92 17.02
N TYR A 76 -3.63 14.64 18.07
CA TYR A 76 -3.85 13.29 18.55
C TYR A 76 -5.34 13.02 18.67
N PHE A 77 -5.75 11.83 18.21
CA PHE A 77 -7.03 11.24 18.55
C PHE A 77 -6.75 10.00 19.39
N GLU A 78 -7.20 9.99 20.65
CA GLU A 78 -6.97 8.89 21.58
C GLU A 78 -8.20 7.97 21.65
N GLU A 79 -8.02 6.73 21.21
CA GLU A 79 -9.00 5.67 21.31
C GLU A 79 -9.06 5.11 22.74
N LYS A 80 -10.08 5.50 23.50
CA LYS A 80 -10.38 4.90 24.81
C LYS A 80 -10.78 3.43 24.70
N VAL A 81 -11.44 3.07 23.60
CA VAL A 81 -11.80 1.71 23.22
C VAL A 81 -11.43 1.50 21.75
N PRO A 82 -11.01 0.29 21.33
CA PRO A 82 -10.64 0.05 19.93
C PRO A 82 -11.82 0.28 18.98
N LEU A 83 -11.71 1.26 18.07
CA LEU A 83 -12.74 1.61 17.08
C LEU A 83 -12.50 0.96 15.71
N GLY A 84 -11.52 0.04 15.63
CA GLY A 84 -11.16 -0.60 14.36
C GLY A 84 -10.21 0.27 13.53
N THR A 85 -10.08 -0.04 12.24
CA THR A 85 -9.14 0.66 11.34
C THR A 85 -9.73 1.91 10.71
N ALA A 86 -11.03 2.17 10.88
CA ALA A 86 -11.69 3.37 10.34
C ALA A 86 -12.62 4.09 11.33
N GLY A 87 -12.93 3.52 12.50
CA GLY A 87 -13.92 4.14 13.39
C GLY A 87 -13.50 5.50 13.96
N ALA A 88 -12.19 5.73 14.15
CA ALA A 88 -11.65 7.04 14.52
C ALA A 88 -11.94 8.12 13.46
N LEU A 89 -12.01 7.76 12.17
CA LEU A 89 -12.22 8.71 11.07
C LEU A 89 -13.58 9.43 11.15
N TYR A 90 -14.56 8.81 11.80
CA TYR A 90 -15.88 9.40 12.04
C TYR A 90 -15.93 10.33 13.27
N LYS A 91 -14.88 10.30 14.11
CA LYS A 91 -14.80 11.06 15.36
C LYS A 91 -13.75 12.17 15.33
N ILE A 92 -12.81 12.13 14.38
CA ILE A 92 -11.82 13.19 14.16
C ILE A 92 -12.52 14.41 13.54
N GLU A 93 -12.38 15.56 14.19
CA GLU A 93 -12.94 16.82 13.70
C GLU A 93 -12.12 17.38 12.53
N GLY A 94 -12.82 18.04 11.60
CA GLY A 94 -12.19 18.76 10.50
C GLY A 94 -11.61 17.89 9.38
N LEU A 95 -12.02 16.63 9.23
CA LEU A 95 -11.81 15.82 8.01
C LEU A 95 -12.88 16.19 6.96
N THR A 96 -12.84 17.44 6.48
CA THR A 96 -13.81 18.01 5.54
C THR A 96 -13.40 17.90 4.07
N GLU A 97 -12.11 17.69 3.81
CA GLU A 97 -11.50 17.52 2.49
C GLU A 97 -10.85 16.15 2.38
N ASP A 98 -10.45 15.76 1.16
CA ASP A 98 -9.71 14.53 0.92
C ASP A 98 -8.43 14.51 1.77
N PHE A 99 -8.16 13.37 2.40
CA PHE A 99 -7.05 13.20 3.34
C PHE A 99 -6.29 11.91 3.07
N LEU A 100 -5.02 11.90 3.46
CA LEU A 100 -4.17 10.72 3.40
C LEU A 100 -4.35 9.90 4.67
N LEU A 101 -4.68 8.63 4.54
CA LEU A 101 -4.72 7.64 5.60
C LEU A 101 -3.52 6.70 5.48
N LEU A 102 -2.88 6.41 6.60
CA LEU A 102 -1.71 5.54 6.67
C LEU A 102 -1.82 4.53 7.80
N CYS A 103 -1.33 3.33 7.57
CA CYS A 103 -1.03 2.38 8.64
C CYS A 103 0.31 2.73 9.32
N GLY A 104 0.32 2.78 10.66
CA GLY A 104 1.49 3.18 11.45
C GLY A 104 2.63 2.16 11.50
N ASP A 105 2.58 1.06 10.75
CA ASP A 105 3.55 -0.03 10.79
C ASP A 105 4.21 -0.37 9.45
N THR A 106 4.07 0.52 8.48
CA THR A 106 4.66 0.41 7.15
C THR A 106 5.85 1.36 7.01
N ILE A 107 6.91 0.92 6.36
CA ILE A 107 7.97 1.80 5.86
C ILE A 107 7.72 2.03 4.37
N PHE A 108 7.75 3.30 3.97
CA PHE A 108 7.53 3.70 2.59
C PHE A 108 8.38 4.91 2.23
N ASP A 109 8.68 5.04 0.93
CA ASP A 109 9.17 6.27 0.32
C ASP A 109 8.55 6.38 -1.08
N ILE A 110 7.47 7.15 -1.18
CA ILE A 110 6.67 7.31 -2.40
C ILE A 110 6.51 8.79 -2.76
N ASP A 111 6.35 9.06 -4.05
CA ASP A 111 5.99 10.37 -4.57
C ASP A 111 4.50 10.64 -4.36
N PHE A 112 4.17 11.27 -3.22
CA PHE A 112 2.79 11.60 -2.87
C PHE A 112 2.14 12.58 -3.84
N SER A 113 2.91 13.37 -4.59
CA SER A 113 2.33 14.30 -5.58
C SER A 113 1.62 13.53 -6.69
N LYS A 114 2.24 12.45 -7.19
CA LYS A 114 1.64 11.58 -8.22
C LYS A 114 0.42 10.83 -7.71
N LEU A 115 0.45 10.36 -6.46
CA LEU A 115 -0.70 9.72 -5.82
C LEU A 115 -1.89 10.69 -5.70
N ILE A 116 -1.63 11.92 -5.26
CA ILE A 116 -2.65 12.97 -5.12
C ILE A 116 -3.22 13.37 -6.48
N ASP A 117 -2.36 13.55 -7.49
CA ASP A 117 -2.79 13.89 -8.85
C ASP A 117 -3.65 12.78 -9.46
N PHE A 118 -3.27 11.51 -9.26
CA PHE A 118 -4.05 10.36 -9.69
C PHE A 118 -5.42 10.30 -9.00
N HIS A 119 -5.49 10.58 -7.71
CA HIS A 119 -6.75 10.63 -6.96
C HIS A 119 -7.69 11.71 -7.52
N LYS A 120 -7.15 12.90 -7.75
CA LYS A 120 -7.90 14.04 -8.30
C LYS A 120 -8.34 13.82 -9.74
N SER A 121 -7.46 13.31 -10.62
CA SER A 121 -7.77 13.10 -12.04
C SER A 121 -8.90 12.10 -12.25
N ASN A 122 -9.03 11.13 -11.33
CA ASN A 122 -10.10 10.13 -11.34
C ASN A 122 -11.35 10.58 -10.58
N ASN A 123 -11.36 11.76 -9.95
CA ASN A 123 -12.41 12.21 -9.02
C ASN A 123 -12.77 11.11 -8.02
N ALA A 124 -11.76 10.44 -7.47
CA ALA A 124 -11.93 9.23 -6.70
C ALA A 124 -12.57 9.51 -5.34
N ASP A 125 -13.39 8.56 -4.87
CA ASP A 125 -13.87 8.52 -3.49
C ASP A 125 -12.85 7.85 -2.57
N ALA A 126 -12.05 6.92 -3.11
CA ALA A 126 -10.84 6.40 -2.50
C ALA A 126 -9.80 5.99 -3.55
N THR A 127 -8.53 6.23 -3.25
CA THR A 127 -7.40 5.70 -4.00
C THR A 127 -6.54 4.88 -3.06
N LEU A 128 -6.37 3.59 -3.37
CA LEU A 128 -5.62 2.64 -2.59
C LEU A 128 -4.28 2.42 -3.25
N VAL A 129 -3.19 2.64 -2.53
CA VAL A 129 -1.89 2.24 -3.07
C VAL A 129 -1.85 0.72 -3.11
N SER A 130 -1.71 0.18 -4.32
CA SER A 130 -1.60 -1.24 -4.56
C SER A 130 -0.15 -1.65 -4.76
N HIS A 131 0.26 -2.68 -4.03
CA HIS A 131 1.63 -3.20 -4.12
C HIS A 131 1.60 -4.72 -4.28
N PRO A 132 2.52 -5.32 -5.05
CA PRO A 132 2.68 -6.77 -5.07
C PRO A 132 3.24 -7.27 -3.76
N ASN A 133 2.65 -8.33 -3.20
CA ASN A 133 3.18 -8.96 -2.01
C ASN A 133 4.03 -10.20 -2.38
N SER A 134 4.97 -10.60 -1.53
CA SER A 134 5.69 -11.88 -1.70
C SER A 134 4.89 -13.09 -1.17
N HIS A 135 3.69 -12.85 -0.64
CA HIS A 135 2.84 -13.83 0.03
C HIS A 135 1.38 -13.68 -0.43
N PRO A 136 1.06 -13.96 -1.70
CA PRO A 136 -0.24 -13.64 -2.28
C PRO A 136 -1.39 -14.26 -1.50
N TYR A 137 -1.21 -15.45 -0.94
CA TYR A 137 -2.22 -16.18 -0.19
C TYR A 137 -2.46 -15.65 1.23
N ASP A 138 -1.63 -14.72 1.73
CA ASP A 138 -1.77 -14.15 3.07
C ASP A 138 -2.63 -12.89 3.09
N SER A 139 -3.09 -12.41 1.93
CA SER A 139 -3.81 -11.13 1.80
C SER A 139 -4.97 -11.25 0.83
N SER A 140 -5.99 -10.43 1.04
CA SER A 140 -7.00 -10.17 0.02
C SER A 140 -6.37 -9.40 -1.13
N LEU A 141 -6.85 -9.64 -2.35
CA LEU A 141 -6.32 -9.00 -3.55
C LEU A 141 -7.33 -8.05 -4.18
N LEU A 142 -6.82 -6.95 -4.72
CA LEU A 142 -7.60 -5.99 -5.50
C LEU A 142 -7.69 -6.48 -6.94
N VAL A 143 -8.92 -6.60 -7.45
CA VAL A 143 -9.20 -6.86 -8.86
C VAL A 143 -9.68 -5.56 -9.47
N THR A 144 -9.00 -5.12 -10.53
CA THR A 144 -9.38 -3.93 -11.29
C THR A 144 -10.06 -4.29 -12.60
N GLU A 145 -10.82 -3.34 -13.11
CA GLU A 145 -11.47 -3.44 -14.41
C GLU A 145 -10.45 -3.34 -15.54
N ILE A 146 -10.56 -4.30 -16.46
CA ILE A 146 -9.78 -4.33 -17.70
C ILE A 146 -10.72 -3.94 -18.83
N LEU A 147 -10.44 -2.80 -19.45
CA LEU A 147 -11.18 -2.27 -20.59
C LEU A 147 -10.71 -2.95 -21.87
N PRO A 148 -11.62 -3.17 -22.84
CA PRO A 148 -11.23 -3.65 -24.16
C PRO A 148 -10.30 -2.64 -24.84
N PRO A 149 -9.51 -3.08 -25.83
CA PRO A 149 -8.69 -2.18 -26.64
C PRO A 149 -9.52 -1.06 -27.30
N GLU A 150 -8.98 0.16 -27.35
CA GLU A 150 -9.63 1.30 -28.01
C GLU A 150 -9.67 1.16 -29.54
N SER A 151 -8.75 0.35 -30.10
CA SER A 151 -8.65 0.08 -31.53
C SER A 151 -8.47 -1.41 -31.81
N ALA A 152 -8.87 -1.88 -32.99
CA ALA A 152 -8.60 -3.24 -33.44
C ALA A 152 -7.09 -3.54 -33.39
N GLY A 153 -6.71 -4.67 -32.80
CA GLY A 153 -5.30 -5.04 -32.58
C GLY A 153 -4.61 -4.30 -31.43
N GLY A 154 -5.30 -3.42 -30.70
CA GLY A 154 -4.75 -2.77 -29.50
C GLY A 154 -4.68 -3.70 -28.29
N LEU A 155 -4.01 -3.26 -27.22
CA LEU A 155 -3.96 -3.98 -25.95
C LEU A 155 -5.11 -3.53 -25.03
N PRO A 156 -5.65 -4.44 -24.20
CA PRO A 156 -6.60 -4.07 -23.17
C PRO A 156 -5.92 -3.12 -22.17
N ALA A 157 -6.68 -2.14 -21.67
CA ALA A 157 -6.19 -1.16 -20.71
C ALA A 157 -6.72 -1.48 -19.31
N ASP A 158 -5.89 -1.29 -18.29
CA ASP A 158 -6.35 -1.35 -16.91
C ASP A 158 -6.96 0.01 -16.56
N SER A 159 -8.25 0.07 -16.21
CA SER A 159 -8.87 1.35 -15.81
C SER A 159 -8.46 1.76 -14.40
N HIS A 160 -7.74 0.89 -13.68
CA HIS A 160 -7.40 1.02 -12.26
C HIS A 160 -8.60 1.05 -11.32
N ARG A 161 -9.84 1.06 -11.83
CA ARG A 161 -11.04 1.03 -11.02
C ARG A 161 -11.15 -0.33 -10.36
N VAL A 162 -11.25 -0.36 -9.03
CA VAL A 162 -11.43 -1.61 -8.31
C VAL A 162 -12.85 -2.11 -8.52
N ILE A 163 -13.00 -3.38 -8.87
CA ILE A 163 -14.29 -4.03 -9.13
C ILE A 163 -14.57 -5.21 -8.20
N LYS A 164 -13.54 -5.76 -7.55
CA LYS A 164 -13.69 -6.88 -6.61
C LYS A 164 -12.52 -6.94 -5.63
N TRP A 165 -12.81 -7.31 -4.38
CA TRP A 165 -11.84 -7.84 -3.41
C TRP A 165 -11.90 -9.37 -3.47
N MET A 166 -10.81 -9.99 -3.88
CA MET A 166 -10.66 -11.44 -3.88
C MET A 166 -10.14 -11.90 -2.52
N ASN A 167 -10.90 -12.74 -1.82
CA ASN A 167 -10.49 -13.28 -0.51
C ASN A 167 -9.38 -14.31 -0.67
N LYS A 168 -8.80 -14.77 0.45
CA LYS A 168 -7.73 -15.78 0.46
C LYS A 168 -8.23 -17.15 0.03
N GLU A 169 -9.49 -17.42 0.33
CA GLU A 169 -10.19 -18.68 0.11
C GLU A 169 -10.83 -18.76 -1.29
N ASP A 170 -10.91 -17.64 -2.01
CA ASP A 170 -11.47 -17.60 -3.36
C ASP A 170 -10.54 -18.34 -4.35
N GLU A 171 -11.12 -18.98 -5.37
CA GLU A 171 -10.33 -19.57 -6.46
C GLU A 171 -9.54 -18.48 -7.21
N ARG A 172 -8.22 -18.66 -7.33
CA ARG A 172 -7.30 -17.68 -7.90
C ARG A 172 -6.62 -18.23 -9.16
N LEU A 173 -7.35 -18.24 -10.28
CA LEU A 173 -6.81 -18.67 -11.57
C LEU A 173 -5.92 -17.58 -12.20
N TRP A 174 -6.49 -16.40 -12.47
CA TRP A 174 -5.78 -15.25 -13.00
C TRP A 174 -6.03 -14.03 -12.11
N TYR A 175 -4.95 -13.44 -11.63
CA TYR A 175 -5.00 -12.23 -10.83
C TYR A 175 -3.70 -11.45 -11.00
N LYS A 176 -3.81 -10.12 -10.90
CA LYS A 176 -2.64 -9.29 -10.61
C LYS A 176 -2.42 -9.39 -9.10
N ASN A 177 -1.21 -9.74 -8.69
CA ASN A 177 -0.84 -9.81 -7.29
C ASN A 177 -0.81 -8.39 -6.72
N ARG A 178 -1.96 -7.84 -6.32
CA ARG A 178 -2.14 -6.48 -5.83
C ARG A 178 -2.83 -6.52 -4.48
N VAL A 179 -2.13 -6.14 -3.42
CA VAL A 179 -2.74 -5.93 -2.10
C VAL A 179 -2.99 -4.47 -1.84
N ASN A 180 -3.94 -4.15 -0.96
CA ASN A 180 -3.98 -2.83 -0.33
C ASN A 180 -2.76 -2.68 0.57
N ALA A 181 -1.92 -1.68 0.33
CA ALA A 181 -0.67 -1.47 1.04
C ALA A 181 -0.81 -0.70 2.36
N GLY A 182 -2.03 -0.29 2.74
CA GLY A 182 -2.28 0.49 3.96
C GLY A 182 -1.87 1.96 3.81
N ILE A 183 -1.94 2.47 2.58
CA ILE A 183 -1.73 3.87 2.21
C ILE A 183 -2.88 4.24 1.29
N GLU A 184 -3.77 5.12 1.75
CA GLU A 184 -4.99 5.47 1.03
C GLU A 184 -5.22 6.99 0.99
N LEU A 185 -5.66 7.52 -0.15
CA LEU A 185 -6.36 8.80 -0.17
C LEU A 185 -7.86 8.54 -0.06
N ILE A 186 -8.52 9.18 0.90
CA ILE A 186 -9.94 8.98 1.18
C ILE A 186 -10.67 10.31 1.08
N SER A 187 -11.77 10.31 0.32
CA SER A 187 -12.70 11.42 0.32
C SER A 187 -13.72 11.30 1.46
N PRO A 188 -14.04 12.39 2.18
CA PRO A 188 -15.14 12.38 3.15
C PRO A 188 -16.50 11.98 2.55
N ARG A 189 -16.67 12.08 1.22
CA ARG A 189 -17.85 11.57 0.51
C ARG A 189 -18.05 10.08 0.75
N LEU A 190 -16.98 9.28 0.67
CA LEU A 190 -17.02 7.84 0.92
C LEU A 190 -17.46 7.54 2.34
N LEU A 191 -16.85 8.23 3.33
CA LEU A 191 -17.18 8.03 4.74
C LEU A 191 -18.64 8.36 5.02
N LYS A 192 -19.14 9.50 4.52
CA LYS A 192 -20.55 9.92 4.65
C LYS A 192 -21.52 8.92 4.02
N LYS A 193 -21.13 8.32 2.90
CA LYS A 193 -21.93 7.29 2.23
C LYS A 193 -21.98 6.01 3.07
N ALA A 194 -20.82 5.53 3.50
CA ALA A 194 -20.69 4.32 4.29
C ALA A 194 -21.38 4.43 5.66
N ALA A 195 -21.38 5.61 6.28
CA ALA A 195 -22.01 5.87 7.58
C ALA A 195 -23.47 5.40 7.66
N LYS A 196 -24.21 5.44 6.54
CA LYS A 196 -25.62 5.05 6.47
C LYS A 196 -25.87 3.57 6.78
N ASN A 197 -24.84 2.73 6.59
CA ASN A 197 -24.94 1.27 6.70
C ASN A 197 -24.17 0.71 7.92
N LEU A 198 -23.55 1.58 8.72
CA LEU A 198 -22.77 1.16 9.88
C LEU A 198 -23.66 0.93 11.10
N SER A 199 -23.47 -0.21 11.77
CA SER A 199 -24.22 -0.61 12.96
C SER A 199 -23.36 -0.73 14.22
N SER A 200 -22.05 -0.51 14.10
CA SER A 200 -21.06 -0.64 15.18
C SER A 200 -20.08 0.52 15.15
N GLU A 201 -19.57 0.91 16.32
CA GLU A 201 -18.47 1.87 16.41
C GLU A 201 -17.11 1.26 16.05
N LYS A 202 -16.99 -0.06 16.09
CA LYS A 202 -15.77 -0.77 15.68
C LYS A 202 -15.84 -1.06 14.19
N ILE A 203 -15.23 -0.18 13.40
CA ILE A 203 -15.37 -0.14 11.94
C ILE A 203 -14.02 -0.51 11.31
N ASP A 204 -14.07 -1.49 10.41
CA ASP A 204 -12.94 -1.94 9.60
C ASP A 204 -12.98 -1.27 8.22
N LEU A 205 -11.88 -0.61 7.84
CA LEU A 205 -11.77 0.12 6.59
C LEU A 205 -12.08 -0.77 5.37
N ASP A 206 -11.46 -1.94 5.27
CA ASP A 206 -11.61 -2.82 4.12
C ASP A 206 -13.00 -3.47 4.11
N ARG A 207 -13.39 -4.09 5.23
CA ARG A 207 -14.61 -4.90 5.31
C ARG A 207 -15.88 -4.08 5.33
N ASP A 208 -15.90 -2.96 6.07
CA ASP A 208 -17.12 -2.22 6.37
C ASP A 208 -17.26 -0.96 5.49
N ILE A 209 -16.15 -0.44 4.92
CA ILE A 209 -16.17 0.77 4.09
C ILE A 209 -15.82 0.45 2.64
N LEU A 210 -14.60 0.02 2.34
CA LEU A 210 -14.12 -0.10 0.95
C LEU A 210 -14.86 -1.18 0.17
N LYS A 211 -14.84 -2.43 0.66
CA LYS A 211 -15.40 -3.60 -0.04
C LYS A 211 -16.91 -3.48 -0.33
N PRO A 212 -17.76 -3.03 0.60
CA PRO A 212 -19.19 -2.87 0.33
C PRO A 212 -19.51 -1.79 -0.71
N HIS A 213 -18.62 -0.79 -0.85
CA HIS A 213 -18.85 0.39 -1.69
C HIS A 213 -18.10 0.35 -3.03
N VAL A 214 -17.50 -0.79 -3.38
CA VAL A 214 -16.81 -0.98 -4.69
C VAL A 214 -17.73 -0.72 -5.88
N LYS A 215 -18.99 -1.13 -5.79
CA LYS A 215 -19.94 -1.02 -6.91
C LYS A 215 -20.47 0.40 -7.10
N ASP A 216 -20.60 1.16 -6.03
CA ASP A 216 -21.35 2.41 -6.01
C ASP A 216 -20.45 3.64 -5.77
N SER A 217 -19.16 3.45 -5.48
CA SER A 217 -18.20 4.52 -5.22
C SER A 217 -16.99 4.41 -6.15
N ALA A 218 -16.33 5.54 -6.38
CA ALA A 218 -15.18 5.65 -7.27
C ALA A 218 -13.89 5.21 -6.54
N ILE A 219 -13.66 3.90 -6.43
CA ILE A 219 -12.48 3.33 -5.76
C ILE A 219 -11.45 2.88 -6.79
N TYR A 220 -10.21 3.36 -6.67
CA TYR A 220 -9.12 3.07 -7.61
C TYR A 220 -7.90 2.47 -6.93
N ALA A 221 -7.19 1.59 -7.63
CA ALA A 221 -5.90 1.04 -7.23
C ALA A 221 -4.76 1.81 -7.92
N TYR A 222 -3.91 2.46 -7.13
CA TYR A 222 -2.70 3.14 -7.60
C TYR A 222 -1.51 2.19 -7.50
N ASP A 223 -1.09 1.64 -8.64
CA ASP A 223 0.10 0.80 -8.69
C ASP A 223 1.36 1.66 -8.76
N THR A 224 2.33 1.34 -7.90
CA THR A 224 3.63 2.01 -7.91
C THR A 224 4.78 1.01 -7.75
N PRO A 225 5.91 1.19 -8.46
CA PRO A 225 7.13 0.41 -8.23
C PRO A 225 7.92 0.90 -7.01
N GLU A 226 7.41 1.90 -6.30
CA GLU A 226 8.09 2.53 -5.17
C GLU A 226 8.16 1.66 -3.93
N TYR A 227 9.02 2.03 -2.99
CA TYR A 227 9.26 1.20 -1.82
C TYR A 227 8.08 1.31 -0.84
N ILE A 228 7.42 0.18 -0.59
CA ILE A 228 6.39 0.04 0.45
C ILE A 228 6.53 -1.34 1.07
N LYS A 229 6.66 -1.41 2.40
CA LYS A 229 6.82 -2.69 3.09
C LYS A 229 6.30 -2.63 4.51
N ASP A 230 5.40 -3.56 4.82
CA ASP A 230 4.90 -3.74 6.18
C ASP A 230 5.95 -4.44 7.06
N MET A 231 5.89 -4.14 8.35
CA MET A 231 6.80 -4.69 9.36
C MET A 231 6.07 -5.68 10.26
N GLY A 232 5.18 -6.49 9.68
CA GLY A 232 4.29 -7.41 10.40
C GLY A 232 4.98 -8.54 11.16
N THR A 233 6.20 -8.90 10.78
CA THR A 233 6.93 -10.09 11.29
C THR A 233 8.41 -9.77 11.52
N PRO A 234 9.14 -10.56 12.33
CA PRO A 234 10.58 -10.39 12.54
C PRO A 234 11.39 -10.43 11.24
N ASP A 235 11.09 -11.35 10.31
CA ASP A 235 11.81 -11.44 9.03
C ASP A 235 11.63 -10.17 8.19
N ARG A 236 10.40 -9.61 8.18
CA ARG A 236 10.13 -8.34 7.49
C ARG A 236 10.88 -7.19 8.15
N TYR A 237 10.92 -7.16 9.48
CA TYR A 237 11.68 -6.18 10.24
C TYR A 237 13.16 -6.13 9.82
N TYR A 238 13.87 -7.25 9.87
CA TYR A 238 15.29 -7.30 9.48
C TYR A 238 15.49 -7.01 8.00
N SER A 239 14.56 -7.45 7.14
CA SER A 239 14.64 -7.17 5.72
C SER A 239 14.56 -5.67 5.44
N VAL A 240 13.64 -4.94 6.06
CA VAL A 240 13.54 -3.49 5.86
C VAL A 240 14.71 -2.75 6.50
N GLU A 241 15.25 -3.21 7.62
CA GLU A 241 16.48 -2.65 8.18
C GLU A 241 17.64 -2.71 7.16
N LYS A 242 17.81 -3.86 6.50
CA LYS A 242 18.78 -4.03 5.41
C LYS A 242 18.47 -3.10 4.23
N ASP A 243 17.21 -2.99 3.85
CA ASP A 243 16.76 -2.14 2.74
C ASP A 243 17.07 -0.65 3.02
N ILE A 244 16.84 -0.18 4.26
CA ILE A 244 17.22 1.17 4.71
C ILE A 244 18.74 1.35 4.65
N LYS A 245 19.52 0.43 5.23
CA LYS A 245 21.00 0.51 5.27
C LYS A 245 21.64 0.53 3.88
N SER A 246 21.02 -0.14 2.89
CA SER A 246 21.50 -0.16 1.49
C SER A 246 21.08 1.07 0.67
N GLY A 247 20.22 1.92 1.23
CA GLY A 247 19.59 3.06 0.55
C GLY A 247 18.55 2.64 -0.48
N LEU A 248 18.06 1.39 -0.43
CA LEU A 248 17.06 0.89 -1.39
C LEU A 248 15.74 1.64 -1.29
N VAL A 249 15.34 2.01 -0.07
CA VAL A 249 14.09 2.73 0.23
C VAL A 249 14.02 4.02 -0.61
N GLU A 250 15.03 4.88 -0.47
CA GLU A 250 15.10 6.16 -1.21
C GLU A 250 15.28 5.96 -2.71
N LYS A 251 16.16 5.03 -3.13
CA LYS A 251 16.43 4.76 -4.56
C LYS A 251 15.19 4.31 -5.34
N ARG A 252 14.21 3.69 -4.67
CA ARG A 252 12.97 3.23 -5.29
C ARG A 252 11.88 4.30 -5.32
N ASN A 253 12.09 5.51 -4.85
CA ASN A 253 11.14 6.61 -5.08
C ASN A 253 11.21 7.08 -6.55
N LEU A 254 10.07 7.43 -7.16
CA LEU A 254 9.97 7.85 -8.56
C LEU A 254 10.57 9.23 -8.86
N SER A 255 10.92 10.01 -7.83
CA SER A 255 11.72 11.23 -7.97
C SER A 255 13.18 10.94 -8.35
N HIS A 256 13.62 9.67 -8.27
CA HIS A 256 14.94 9.21 -8.67
C HIS A 256 14.87 8.32 -9.91
N ARG A 257 15.95 8.31 -10.70
CA ARG A 257 16.09 7.37 -11.82
C ARG A 257 16.32 5.95 -11.29
N GLN A 258 15.51 5.01 -11.75
CA GLN A 258 15.60 3.61 -11.35
C GLN A 258 16.31 2.78 -12.42
N LYS A 259 17.18 1.88 -11.99
CA LYS A 259 17.76 0.89 -12.89
C LYS A 259 16.73 -0.22 -13.13
N ALA A 260 16.67 -0.69 -14.36
CA ALA A 260 15.77 -1.76 -14.77
C ALA A 260 16.52 -2.83 -15.55
N VAL A 261 16.09 -4.07 -15.38
CA VAL A 261 16.47 -5.22 -16.22
C VAL A 261 15.25 -5.56 -17.06
N PHE A 262 15.39 -5.41 -18.37
CA PHE A 262 14.37 -5.81 -19.33
C PHE A 262 14.59 -7.26 -19.71
N LEU A 263 13.56 -8.08 -19.50
CA LEU A 263 13.58 -9.51 -19.76
C LEU A 263 12.59 -9.80 -20.87
N ASP A 264 13.07 -10.39 -21.96
CA ASP A 264 12.16 -10.98 -22.93
C ASP A 264 11.39 -12.13 -22.27
N ARG A 265 10.15 -12.35 -22.70
CA ARG A 265 9.32 -13.44 -22.19
C ARG A 265 9.78 -14.76 -22.82
N ASP A 266 9.75 -14.82 -24.15
CA ASP A 266 9.87 -16.06 -24.91
C ASP A 266 11.33 -16.47 -25.12
N GLY A 267 11.69 -17.69 -24.72
CA GLY A 267 13.07 -18.18 -24.81
C GLY A 267 14.01 -17.62 -23.73
N THR A 268 13.56 -16.68 -22.90
CA THR A 268 14.32 -16.11 -21.77
C THR A 268 13.68 -16.45 -20.41
N ILE A 269 12.36 -16.33 -20.29
CA ILE A 269 11.62 -16.71 -19.07
C ILE A 269 10.92 -18.06 -19.25
N ASN A 270 10.16 -18.22 -20.35
CA ASN A 270 9.54 -19.48 -20.72
C ASN A 270 10.27 -20.15 -21.89
N LYS A 271 10.11 -21.47 -22.03
CA LYS A 271 10.47 -22.16 -23.26
C LYS A 271 9.70 -21.53 -24.41
N TYR A 272 10.41 -21.26 -25.50
CA TYR A 272 9.79 -20.73 -26.71
C TYR A 272 8.80 -21.75 -27.27
N ALA A 273 7.52 -21.36 -27.36
CA ALA A 273 6.42 -22.21 -27.85
C ALA A 273 5.76 -21.63 -29.11
N GLY A 274 6.39 -20.66 -29.77
CA GLY A 274 5.78 -19.91 -30.87
C GLY A 274 4.70 -18.96 -30.35
N PHE A 275 3.45 -19.16 -30.78
CA PHE A 275 2.34 -18.29 -30.43
C PHE A 275 1.57 -18.85 -29.23
N LEU A 276 1.79 -18.28 -28.03
CA LEU A 276 1.12 -18.70 -26.81
C LEU A 276 -0.32 -18.19 -26.77
N THR A 277 -1.30 -19.11 -26.84
CA THR A 277 -2.74 -18.79 -26.73
C THR A 277 -3.40 -19.45 -25.51
N ASP A 278 -2.73 -20.43 -24.90
CA ASP A 278 -3.21 -21.15 -23.73
C ASP A 278 -2.11 -21.13 -22.65
N ILE A 279 -2.47 -20.79 -21.41
CA ILE A 279 -1.57 -20.80 -20.27
C ILE A 279 -0.92 -22.18 -20.03
N LYS A 280 -1.59 -23.27 -20.43
CA LYS A 280 -1.05 -24.64 -20.32
C LYS A 280 0.16 -24.88 -21.21
N GLN A 281 0.38 -24.03 -22.22
CA GLN A 281 1.56 -24.08 -23.09
C GLN A 281 2.76 -23.34 -22.47
N MET A 282 2.54 -22.56 -21.41
CA MET A 282 3.60 -21.81 -20.75
C MET A 282 4.41 -22.71 -19.82
N GLU A 283 5.61 -23.08 -20.26
CA GLU A 283 6.57 -23.83 -19.45
C GLU A 283 7.76 -22.92 -19.09
N LEU A 284 8.01 -22.69 -17.80
CA LEU A 284 9.15 -21.88 -17.36
C LEU A 284 10.49 -22.58 -17.65
N LEU A 285 11.50 -21.81 -18.02
CA LEU A 285 12.86 -22.32 -18.07
C LEU A 285 13.38 -22.64 -16.66
N PRO A 286 14.19 -23.69 -16.48
CA PRO A 286 14.81 -23.99 -15.19
C PRO A 286 15.57 -22.77 -14.66
N GLY A 287 15.33 -22.40 -13.40
CA GLY A 287 15.97 -21.26 -12.74
C GLY A 287 15.40 -19.88 -13.08
N ALA A 288 14.46 -19.74 -14.02
CA ALA A 288 13.89 -18.44 -14.40
C ALA A 288 13.24 -17.72 -13.21
N ALA A 289 12.48 -18.45 -12.38
CA ALA A 289 11.84 -17.88 -11.20
C ALA A 289 12.86 -17.38 -10.15
N ASP A 290 13.96 -18.11 -9.96
CA ASP A 290 15.02 -17.73 -9.01
C ASP A 290 15.79 -16.51 -9.52
N ALA A 291 16.11 -16.45 -10.82
CA ALA A 291 16.75 -15.29 -11.45
C ALA A 291 15.89 -14.02 -11.33
N ILE A 292 14.58 -14.12 -11.58
CA ILE A 292 13.65 -12.99 -11.40
C ILE A 292 13.60 -12.56 -9.93
N ARG A 293 13.63 -13.50 -8.99
CA ARG A 293 13.68 -13.20 -7.55
C ARG A 293 14.98 -12.46 -7.19
N GLU A 294 16.12 -12.87 -7.72
CA GLU A 294 17.40 -12.19 -7.52
C GLU A 294 17.39 -10.76 -8.09
N ILE A 295 16.84 -10.56 -9.29
CA ILE A 295 16.69 -9.21 -9.87
C ILE A 295 15.83 -8.33 -8.96
N ASN A 296 14.66 -8.82 -8.53
CA ASN A 296 13.79 -8.07 -7.62
C ASN A 296 14.48 -7.73 -6.28
N ASN A 297 15.34 -8.62 -5.77
CA ASN A 297 16.12 -8.40 -4.55
C ASN A 297 17.36 -7.51 -4.75
N SER A 298 17.82 -7.32 -5.99
CA SER A 298 18.96 -6.44 -6.31
C SER A 298 18.65 -4.96 -6.18
N GLY A 299 17.35 -4.63 -6.09
CA GLY A 299 16.84 -3.26 -6.12
C GLY A 299 16.62 -2.69 -7.52
N TYR A 300 16.77 -3.50 -8.57
CA TYR A 300 16.46 -3.12 -9.94
C TYR A 300 15.03 -3.52 -10.26
N LEU A 301 14.37 -2.76 -11.14
CA LEU A 301 13.06 -3.15 -11.66
C LEU A 301 13.21 -4.32 -12.63
N ALA A 302 12.52 -5.42 -12.37
CA ALA A 302 12.33 -6.47 -13.36
C ALA A 302 11.17 -6.08 -14.28
N VAL A 303 11.46 -5.82 -15.56
CA VAL A 303 10.46 -5.47 -16.57
C VAL A 303 10.38 -6.61 -17.58
N VAL A 304 9.27 -7.35 -17.56
CA VAL A 304 9.02 -8.38 -18.56
C VAL A 304 8.41 -7.73 -19.79
N ILE A 305 9.02 -7.96 -20.94
CA ILE A 305 8.55 -7.50 -22.24
C ILE A 305 8.17 -8.72 -23.09
N THR A 306 7.16 -8.57 -23.93
CA THR A 306 6.81 -9.56 -24.96
C THR A 306 6.44 -8.81 -26.23
N ASN A 307 6.89 -9.33 -27.36
CA ASN A 307 6.59 -8.82 -28.70
C ASN A 307 5.62 -9.75 -29.45
N GLN A 308 4.92 -10.65 -28.74
CA GLN A 308 3.93 -11.53 -29.38
C GLN A 308 2.86 -10.66 -30.06
N PRO A 309 2.65 -10.80 -31.39
CA PRO A 309 1.71 -9.97 -32.12
C PRO A 309 0.28 -10.20 -31.62
N VAL A 310 -0.51 -9.13 -31.51
CA VAL A 310 -1.96 -9.24 -31.30
C VAL A 310 -2.57 -9.56 -32.66
N ILE A 311 -3.02 -10.80 -32.86
CA ILE A 311 -3.78 -11.21 -34.06
C ILE A 311 -5.27 -11.00 -33.78
#